data_AF-A0A3S9VUG4-F1
#
_entry.id   AF-A0A3S9VUG4-F1
#
_cell.length_a   1.000
_cell.length_b   1.000
_cell.length_c   1.000
_cell.angle_alpha   90.00
_cell.angle_beta   90.00
_cell.angle_gamma   90.00
#
_symmetry.space_group_name_H-M   'P 1'
#
loop_
_entity.id
_entity.type
_entity.pdbx_description
1 polymer ?
#
loop_
_entity_poly.entity_id
_entity_poly.type
_entity_poly.pdbx_seq_one_letter_code
_entity_poly.pdbx_strand_id
1 'polypeptide(L)'
;MKLFAQHIFETGNITAHNIVVWTDYFWKLSPSDKKTKALCSKWINYAYNINRFNDKVAVPAADLLARIGNFKDAKIILKKAIASQKELKNENQKVYKPLELKLRDINNGKL
;
A
#
# COMPACT_ATOMS: atom_id res chain seq x y z
N MET A 1 17.17 -20.50 12.11
CA MET A 1 17.08 -19.63 10.91
C MET A 1 15.64 -19.36 10.48
N LYS A 2 14.76 -20.37 10.31
CA LYS A 2 13.34 -20.19 9.93
C LYS A 2 12.55 -19.27 10.89
N LEU A 3 12.67 -19.46 12.21
CA LEU A 3 11.94 -18.67 13.21
C LEU A 3 12.32 -17.17 13.19
N PHE A 4 13.60 -16.86 13.04
CA PHE A 4 14.08 -15.47 12.97
C PHE A 4 13.60 -14.75 11.71
N ALA A 5 13.68 -15.42 10.55
CA ALA A 5 13.18 -14.87 9.29
C ALA A 5 11.65 -14.68 9.31
N GLN A 6 10.91 -15.63 9.89
CA GLN A 6 9.47 -15.51 10.07
C GLN A 6 9.09 -14.33 10.97
N HIS A 7 9.77 -14.17 12.11
CA HIS A 7 9.56 -13.04 13.01
C HIS A 7 9.81 -11.68 12.34
N ILE A 8 10.87 -11.56 11.53
CA ILE A 8 11.16 -10.35 10.76
C ILE A 8 10.03 -10.06 9.76
N PHE A 9 9.53 -11.08 9.06
CA PHE A 9 8.45 -10.93 8.10
C PHE A 9 7.13 -10.50 8.77
N GLU A 10 6.77 -11.13 9.89
CA GLU A 10 5.60 -10.78 10.70
C GLU A 10 5.70 -9.36 11.24
N THR A 11 6.86 -8.98 11.78
CA THR A 11 7.13 -7.63 12.29
C THR A 11 7.04 -6.59 11.17
N GLY A 12 7.60 -6.89 9.99
CA GLY A 12 7.50 -6.05 8.81
C GLY A 12 6.05 -5.84 8.35
N ASN A 13 5.23 -6.89 8.40
CA ASN A 13 3.81 -6.81 8.07
C ASN A 13 3.04 -5.89 9.02
N ILE A 14 3.23 -6.07 10.33
CA ILE A 14 2.58 -5.25 11.37
C ILE A 14 3.03 -3.80 11.25
N THR A 15 4.34 -3.56 11.10
CA THR A 15 4.91 -2.22 11.04
C THR A 15 4.42 -1.45 9.82
N ALA A 16 4.50 -2.05 8.62
CA ALA A 16 4.07 -1.42 7.39
C ALA A 16 2.56 -1.10 7.41
N HIS A 17 1.74 -2.03 7.92
CA HIS A 17 0.30 -1.78 8.07
C HIS A 17 0.00 -0.64 9.05
N ASN A 18 0.67 -0.63 10.21
CA ASN A 18 0.50 0.42 11.22
C ASN A 18 0.86 1.80 10.68
N ILE A 19 1.92 1.92 9.86
CA ILE A 19 2.27 3.21 9.23
C ILE A 19 1.11 3.72 8.35
N VAL A 20 0.45 2.85 7.58
CA VAL A 20 -0.72 3.25 6.76
C VAL A 20 -1.88 3.69 7.64
N VAL A 21 -2.19 2.95 8.71
CA VAL A 21 -3.28 3.28 9.65
C VAL A 21 -3.03 4.62 10.36
N TRP A 22 -1.82 4.83 10.89
CA TRP A 22 -1.45 6.09 11.54
C TRP A 22 -1.43 7.25 10.56
N THR A 23 -1.02 7.03 9.31
CA THR A 23 -1.07 8.06 8.27
C THR A 23 -2.52 8.42 7.90
N ASP A 24 -3.43 7.46 7.84
CA ASP A 24 -4.87 7.72 7.63
C ASP A 24 -5.46 8.55 8.78
N TYR A 25 -5.12 8.21 10.03
CA TYR A 25 -5.53 8.99 11.20
C TYR A 25 -5.00 10.43 11.14
N PHE A 26 -3.70 10.60 10.90
CA PHE A 26 -3.08 11.92 10.79
C PHE A 26 -3.68 12.75 9.65
N TRP A 27 -3.91 12.14 8.49
CA TRP A 27 -4.54 12.82 7.34
C TRP A 27 -5.93 13.36 7.68
N LYS A 28 -6.76 12.57 8.38
CA LYS A 28 -8.11 12.99 8.77
C LYS A 28 -8.12 14.23 9.68
N LEU A 29 -7.06 14.43 10.46
CA LEU A 29 -6.90 15.61 11.31
C LEU A 29 -6.36 16.83 10.56
N SER A 30 -5.79 16.66 9.36
CA SER A 30 -5.12 17.74 8.62
C SER A 30 -5.25 17.62 7.08
N PRO A 31 -6.46 17.40 6.52
CA PRO A 31 -6.64 16.92 5.14
C PRO A 31 -6.44 17.98 4.04
N SER A 32 -6.18 19.24 4.40
CA SER A 32 -6.19 20.35 3.42
C SER A 32 -4.82 20.99 3.19
N ASP A 33 -3.83 20.68 4.02
CA ASP A 33 -2.49 21.27 3.86
C ASP A 33 -1.66 20.52 2.81
N LYS A 34 -1.08 21.29 1.88
CA LYS A 34 -0.25 20.74 0.79
C LYS A 34 0.99 20.03 1.34
N LYS A 35 1.58 20.51 2.44
CA LYS A 35 2.74 19.85 3.07
C LYS A 35 2.30 18.55 3.73
N THR A 36 1.16 18.53 4.41
CA THR A 36 0.56 17.33 4.98
C THR A 36 0.27 16.27 3.92
N LYS A 37 -0.31 16.64 2.77
CA LYS A 37 -0.53 15.71 1.65
C LYS A 37 0.77 15.09 1.15
N ALA A 38 1.81 15.91 0.98
CA ALA A 38 3.13 15.44 0.55
C ALA A 38 3.78 14.53 1.59
N LEU A 39 3.65 14.85 2.88
CA LEU A 39 4.18 14.07 3.98
C LEU A 39 3.47 12.70 4.09
N CYS A 40 2.14 12.69 4.04
CA CYS A 40 1.35 11.46 4.03
C CYS A 40 1.73 10.57 2.83
N SER A 41 1.88 11.17 1.63
CA SER A 41 2.32 10.43 0.44
C SER A 41 3.69 9.79 0.64
N LYS A 42 4.64 10.46 1.30
CA LYS A 42 5.97 9.90 1.62
C LYS A 42 5.88 8.73 2.59
N TRP A 43 5.10 8.85 3.67
CA TRP A 43 4.95 7.77 4.65
C TRP A 43 4.27 6.53 4.07
N ILE A 44 3.26 6.71 3.22
CA ILE A 44 2.58 5.59 2.56
C ILE A 44 3.52 4.87 1.60
N ASN A 45 4.28 5.62 0.79
CA ASN A 45 5.28 5.03 -0.10
C ASN A 45 6.38 4.31 0.69
N TYR A 46 6.82 4.86 1.82
CA TYR A 46 7.78 4.22 2.71
C TYR A 46 7.24 2.90 3.26
N ALA A 47 6.01 2.89 3.79
CA ALA A 47 5.35 1.69 4.30
C ALA A 47 5.28 0.57 3.25
N TYR A 48 4.90 0.91 2.02
CA TYR A 48 4.88 -0.04 0.92
C TYR A 48 6.28 -0.58 0.58
N ASN A 49 7.30 0.28 0.52
CA ASN A 49 8.65 -0.15 0.13
C ASN A 49 9.34 -1.01 1.20
N ILE A 50 9.01 -0.87 2.48
CA ILE A 50 9.50 -1.76 3.55
C ILE A 50 9.09 -3.22 3.28
N ASN A 51 7.90 -3.43 2.72
CA ASN A 51 7.43 -4.77 2.38
C ASN A 51 6.54 -4.80 1.13
N ARG A 52 7.18 -4.64 -0.04
CA ARG A 52 6.51 -4.58 -1.34
C ARG A 52 5.78 -5.86 -1.75
N PHE A 53 6.08 -6.97 -1.09
CA PHE A 53 5.51 -8.30 -1.35
C PHE A 53 4.24 -8.56 -0.52
N ASN A 54 3.93 -7.71 0.46
CA ASN A 54 2.74 -7.83 1.28
C ASN A 54 1.54 -7.12 0.63
N ASP A 55 0.63 -7.92 0.09
CA ASP A 55 -0.63 -7.48 -0.51
C ASP A 55 -1.57 -6.77 0.48
N LYS A 56 -1.52 -7.14 1.77
CA LYS A 56 -2.28 -6.49 2.85
C LYS A 56 -1.85 -5.05 3.11
N VAL A 57 -0.71 -4.61 2.57
CA VAL A 57 -0.24 -3.21 2.63
C VAL A 57 -0.56 -2.48 1.34
N ALA A 58 -0.42 -3.14 0.18
CA ALA A 58 -0.56 -2.51 -1.12
C ALA A 58 -1.95 -1.90 -1.37
N VAL A 59 -3.04 -2.62 -1.05
CA VAL A 59 -4.41 -2.11 -1.26
C VAL A 59 -4.70 -0.91 -0.33
N PRO A 60 -4.52 -0.99 1.01
CA PRO A 60 -4.75 0.16 1.88
C PRO A 60 -3.88 1.38 1.55
N ALA A 61 -2.62 1.15 1.16
CA ALA A 61 -1.71 2.21 0.73
C ALA A 61 -2.21 2.93 -0.52
N ALA A 62 -2.62 2.17 -1.54
CA ALA A 62 -3.17 2.73 -2.77
C ALA A 62 -4.47 3.49 -2.52
N ASP A 63 -5.36 2.95 -1.68
CA ASP A 63 -6.61 3.61 -1.28
C ASP A 63 -6.38 4.94 -0.60
N LEU A 64 -5.45 4.99 0.37
CA LEU A 64 -5.14 6.23 1.04
C LEU A 64 -4.48 7.24 0.10
N LEU A 65 -3.55 6.82 -0.75
CA LEU A 65 -2.95 7.70 -1.77
C LEU A 65 -4.01 8.28 -2.71
N ALA A 66 -4.96 7.47 -3.16
CA ALA A 66 -6.03 7.93 -4.03
C ALA A 66 -6.95 8.92 -3.29
N ARG A 67 -7.33 8.64 -2.03
CA ARG A 67 -8.14 9.53 -1.18
C ARG A 67 -7.49 10.88 -0.91
N ILE A 68 -6.17 10.93 -0.71
CA ILE A 68 -5.43 12.20 -0.57
C ILE A 68 -5.18 12.88 -1.93
N GLY A 69 -5.65 12.30 -3.04
CA GLY A 69 -5.54 12.83 -4.40
C GLY A 69 -4.16 12.64 -5.04
N ASN A 70 -3.42 11.60 -4.65
CA ASN A 70 -2.18 11.14 -5.28
C ASN A 70 -2.43 9.85 -6.09
N PHE A 71 -3.24 9.97 -7.14
CA PHE A 71 -3.59 8.85 -8.03
C PHE A 71 -2.40 8.25 -8.76
N LYS A 72 -1.37 9.06 -9.05
CA LYS A 72 -0.16 8.61 -9.73
C LYS A 72 0.55 7.54 -8.90
N ASP A 73 0.85 7.84 -7.65
CA ASP A 73 1.56 6.89 -6.79
C ASP A 73 0.67 5.69 -6.42
N ALA A 74 -0.63 5.90 -6.24
CA ALA A 74 -1.57 4.80 -6.00
C ALA A 74 -1.52 3.75 -7.12
N LYS A 75 -1.51 4.18 -8.39
CA LYS A 75 -1.36 3.29 -9.55
C LYS A 75 0.01 2.60 -9.57
N ILE A 76 1.08 3.32 -9.21
CA ILE A 76 2.44 2.76 -9.16
C ILE A 76 2.53 1.64 -8.12
N ILE A 77 2.00 1.83 -6.92
CA ILE A 77 1.99 0.82 -5.85
C ILE A 77 1.28 -0.45 -6.33
N LEU A 78 0.08 -0.33 -6.90
CA LEU A 78 -0.68 -1.50 -7.34
C LEU A 78 0.02 -2.25 -8.47
N LYS A 79 0.58 -1.55 -9.46
CA LYS A 79 1.35 -2.16 -10.54
C LYS A 79 2.57 -2.91 -10.02
N LYS A 80 3.32 -2.30 -9.09
CA LYS A 80 4.48 -2.94 -8.46
C LYS A 80 4.08 -4.14 -7.62
N ALA A 81 2.99 -4.07 -6.86
CA ALA A 81 2.48 -5.18 -6.07
C ALA A 81 2.11 -6.38 -6.96
N ILE A 82 1.39 -6.14 -8.06
CA ILE A 82 1.05 -7.19 -9.05
C ILE A 82 2.33 -7.80 -9.66
N ALA A 83 3.31 -6.97 -10.02
CA ALA A 83 4.59 -7.46 -10.55
C ALA A 83 5.35 -8.32 -9.52
N SER A 84 5.40 -7.89 -8.26
CA SER A 84 6.03 -8.63 -7.17
C SER A 84 5.34 -9.97 -6.89
N GLN A 85 4.01 -10.07 -7.00
CA GLN A 85 3.35 -11.37 -6.89
C GLN A 85 3.73 -12.31 -8.05
N LYS A 86 3.89 -11.77 -9.28
CA LYS A 86 4.31 -12.56 -10.45
C LYS A 86 5.74 -13.08 -10.29
N GLU A 87 6.64 -12.25 -9.76
CA GLU A 87 8.02 -12.64 -9.41
C GLU A 87 8.05 -13.81 -8.40
N LEU A 88 7.13 -13.80 -7.43
CA LEU A 88 6.99 -14.86 -6.43
C LEU A 88 6.31 -16.13 -6.96
N LYS A 89 5.85 -16.15 -8.23
CA LYS A 89 5.00 -17.22 -8.78
C LYS A 89 3.80 -17.53 -7.89
N ASN A 90 3.26 -16.49 -7.23
CA ASN A 90 2.04 -16.64 -6.45
C ASN A 90 0.87 -16.77 -7.43
N GLU A 91 0.06 -17.82 -7.31
CA GLU A 91 -1.13 -18.02 -8.15
C GLU A 91 -2.43 -17.81 -7.37
N ASN A 92 -2.32 -17.35 -6.12
CA ASN A 92 -3.46 -17.17 -5.24
C ASN A 92 -4.36 -16.02 -5.72
N GLN A 93 -5.47 -16.39 -6.33
CA GLN A 93 -6.50 -15.47 -6.81
C GLN A 93 -7.05 -14.55 -5.70
N LYS A 94 -7.02 -14.97 -4.43
CA LYS A 94 -7.43 -14.12 -3.30
C LYS A 94 -6.50 -12.92 -3.08
N VAL A 95 -5.27 -12.99 -3.58
CA VAL A 95 -4.26 -11.92 -3.50
C VAL A 95 -4.29 -11.03 -4.73
N TYR A 96 -4.36 -11.63 -5.93
CA TYR A 96 -4.34 -10.87 -7.20
C TYR A 96 -5.61 -10.07 -7.43
N LYS A 97 -6.77 -10.69 -7.23
CA LYS A 97 -8.06 -10.10 -7.58
C LYS A 97 -8.29 -8.75 -6.88
N PRO A 98 -8.01 -8.57 -5.57
CA PRO A 98 -8.09 -7.26 -4.94
C PRO A 98 -7.18 -6.19 -5.56
N LEU A 99 -5.93 -6.54 -5.91
CA LEU A 99 -4.98 -5.60 -6.51
C LEU A 99 -5.44 -5.12 -7.90
N GLU A 100 -5.91 -6.06 -8.73
CA GLU A 100 -6.37 -5.76 -10.10
C GLU A 100 -7.68 -4.97 -10.10
N LEU A 101 -8.64 -5.38 -9.25
CA LEU A 101 -9.89 -4.64 -9.08
C LEU A 101 -9.62 -3.21 -8.64
N LYS A 102 -8.75 -3.03 -7.63
CA LYS A 102 -8.44 -1.69 -7.15
C LYS A 102 -7.71 -0.85 -8.19
N LEU A 103 -6.80 -1.44 -8.96
CA LEU A 103 -6.11 -0.72 -10.04
C LEU A 103 -7.08 -0.27 -11.12
N ARG A 104 -8.06 -1.12 -11.46
CA ARG A 104 -9.13 -0.79 -12.39
C ARG A 104 -10.00 0.34 -11.86
N ASP A 105 -10.39 0.30 -10.58
CA ASP A 105 -11.24 1.32 -9.97
C ASP A 105 -10.54 2.69 -9.99
N ILE A 106 -9.27 2.75 -9.58
CA ILE A 106 -8.46 3.98 -9.63
C ILE A 106 -8.27 4.49 -11.06
N ASN A 107 -8.12 3.60 -12.05
CA ASN A 107 -8.04 4.01 -13.46
C ASN A 107 -9.35 4.61 -13.97
N ASN A 108 -10.48 4.15 -13.44
CA ASN A 108 -11.82 4.63 -13.80
C ASN A 108 -12.29 5.81 -12.93
N GLY A 109 -11.44 6.34 -12.05
CA GLY A 109 -11.80 7.42 -11.13
C GLY A 109 -12.81 6.99 -10.06
N LYS A 110 -12.96 5.69 -9.81
CA LYS A 110 -13.79 5.13 -8.75
C LYS A 110 -12.93 5.01 -7.49
N LEU A 111 -13.34 5.70 -6.43
CA LEU A 111 -12.74 5.67 -5.09
C LEU A 111 -13.59 4.83 -4.15
#